data_AF-A0A437JRW7-F1
#
_entry.id   AF-A0A437JRW7-F1
#
_cell.length_a   1.000
_cell.length_b   1.000
_cell.length_c   1.000
_cell.angle_alpha   90.00
_cell.angle_beta   90.00
_cell.angle_gamma   90.00
#
_symmetry.space_group_name_H-M   'P 1'
#
loop_
_entity.id
_entity.type
_entity.pdbx_description
1 polymer ?
#
loop_
_entity_poly.entity_id
_entity_poly.type
_entity_poly.pdbx_seq_one_letter_code
_entity_poly.pdbx_strand_id
1 'polypeptide(L)' 'MNWTIVLFLAAGALFGLVSHPKRHLFSEGSTRPGRPGEGGFAESRLWWTLQCAFLWPVLLGAGLYTLAVRRCSRRR' A
#
# COMPACT_ATOMS: atom_id res chain seq x y z
N MET A 1 24.84 4.84 -0.26
CA MET A 1 23.40 4.87 0.06
C MET A 1 22.72 3.79 -0.78
N ASN A 2 21.94 2.89 -0.18
CA ASN A 2 21.35 1.77 -0.92
C ASN A 2 20.16 2.27 -1.74
N TRP A 3 20.41 2.63 -3.01
CA TRP A 3 19.46 3.29 -3.89
C TRP A 3 18.15 2.51 -4.08
N THR A 4 18.23 1.17 -4.04
CA THR A 4 17.07 0.28 -4.13
C THR A 4 16.08 0.50 -2.98
N ILE A 5 16.59 0.67 -1.76
CA ILE A 5 15.77 0.93 -0.57
C ILE A 5 15.11 2.31 -0.67
N VAL A 6 15.84 3.30 -1.19
CA VAL A 6 15.32 4.67 -1.38
C VAL A 6 14.18 4.69 -2.40
N LEU A 7 14.36 4.07 -3.57
CA LEU A 7 13.32 3.97 -4.60
C LEU A 7 12.10 3.22 -4.10
N PHE A 8 12.31 2.13 -3.36
CA PHE A 8 11.25 1.34 -2.75
C PHE A 8 10.42 2.18 -1.78
N LEU A 9 11.07 2.91 -0.86
CA LEU A 9 10.39 3.78 0.09
C LEU A 9 9.67 4.94 -0.59
N ALA A 10 10.28 5.54 -1.61
CA ALA A 10 9.67 6.64 -2.37
C ALA A 10 8.43 6.17 -3.14
N ALA A 11 8.50 5.02 -3.81
CA ALA A 11 7.35 4.44 -4.52
C ALA A 11 6.21 4.06 -3.57
N GLY A 12 6.53 3.41 -2.45
CA GLY A 12 5.56 3.08 -1.41
C GLY A 12 4.92 4.33 -0.79
N ALA A 13 5.73 5.37 -0.55
CA ALA A 13 5.25 6.63 0.00
C ALA A 13 4.30 7.36 -0.95
N LEU A 14 4.69 7.50 -2.21
CA LEU A 14 3.86 8.10 -3.26
C LEU A 14 2.55 7.32 -3.42
N PHE A 15 2.61 5.98 -3.44
CA PHE A 15 1.43 5.13 -3.54
C PHE A 15 0.50 5.31 -2.33
N GLY A 16 1.03 5.36 -1.11
CA GLY A 16 0.28 5.63 0.11
C GLY A 16 -0.41 7.01 0.10
N LEU A 17 0.33 8.06 -0.29
CA LEU A 17 -0.20 9.41 -0.40
C LEU A 17 -1.32 9.51 -1.45
N VAL A 18 -1.14 8.89 -2.61
CA VAL A 18 -2.14 8.87 -3.69
C VAL A 18 -3.37 8.04 -3.32
N SER A 19 -3.21 6.96 -2.56
CA SER A 19 -4.30 6.07 -2.17
C SER A 19 -5.05 6.51 -0.91
N HIS A 20 -4.50 7.42 -0.11
CA HIS A 20 -5.12 7.93 1.12
C HIS A 20 -6.59 8.39 0.95
N PRO A 21 -6.98 9.13 -0.11
CA PRO A 21 -8.39 9.51 -0.33
C PRO A 21 -9.30 8.31 -0.62
N LYS A 22 -8.73 7.24 -1.19
CA LYS A 22 -9.42 5.99 -1.56
C LYS A 22 -9.19 4.89 -0.53
N ARG A 23 -8.79 5.22 0.70
CA ARG A 23 -8.53 4.25 1.77
C ARG A 23 -9.68 3.27 2.03
N HIS A 24 -10.92 3.66 1.70
CA HIS A 24 -12.11 2.81 1.78
C HIS A 24 -12.06 1.57 0.87
N LEU A 25 -11.24 1.57 -0.19
CA LEU A 25 -11.05 0.39 -1.05
C LEU A 25 -10.24 -0.72 -0.36
N PHE A 26 -9.52 -0.38 0.71
CA PHE A 26 -8.62 -1.29 1.43
C PHE A 26 -9.04 -1.51 2.89
N SER A 27 -10.08 -0.81 3.36
CA SER A 27 -10.63 -0.95 4.70
C SER A 27 -12.12 -1.25 4.58
N GLU A 28 -12.53 -2.44 4.97
CA GLU A 28 -13.95 -2.83 5.05
C GLU A 28 -14.71 -2.12 6.19
N GLY A 29 -14.03 -1.28 6.99
CA GLY A 29 -14.60 -0.53 8.10
C GLY A 29 -15.16 0.84 7.69
N SER A 30 -16.36 1.17 8.19
CA SER A 30 -17.03 2.47 8.04
C SER A 30 -16.10 3.63 8.39
N THR A 31 -15.64 4.36 7.38
CA THR A 31 -14.82 5.55 7.55
C THR A 31 -15.73 6.73 7.87
N ARG A 32 -16.06 6.91 9.16
CA ARG A 32 -16.63 8.18 9.62
C ARG A 32 -15.67 9.32 9.28
N PRO A 33 -16.13 10.45 8.71
CA PRO A 33 -15.32 11.65 8.60
C PRO A 33 -14.92 12.07 10.02
N GLY A 34 -13.61 12.14 10.29
CA GLY A 34 -13.10 12.60 11.58
C GLY A 34 -13.63 13.99 11.89
N ARG A 35 -14.11 14.19 13.11
CA ARG A 35 -14.63 15.50 13.55
C ARG A 35 -13.51 16.54 13.45
N PRO A 36 -13.81 17.79 13.04
CA PRO A 36 -12.82 18.85 12.98
C PRO A 36 -12.31 19.12 14.40
N GLY A 37 -11.05 18.78 14.67
CA GLY A 37 -10.41 18.96 15.99
C GLY A 37 -9.65 17.74 16.53
N GLU A 38 -9.83 16.54 15.97
CA GLU A 38 -8.94 15.41 16.29
C GLU A 38 -7.60 15.60 15.58
N GLY A 39 -6.54 15.85 16.34
CA GLY A 39 -5.17 16.13 15.89
C GLY A 39 -4.45 15.00 15.14
N GLY A 40 -5.16 14.18 14.36
CA GLY A 40 -4.64 12.95 13.76
C GLY A 40 -4.48 12.96 12.24
N PHE A 41 -4.63 14.08 11.54
CA PHE A 41 -4.62 14.09 10.06
C PHE A 41 -3.22 13.80 9.47
N ALA A 42 -2.15 14.30 10.10
CA ALA A 42 -0.77 14.01 9.70
C ALA A 42 -0.35 12.59 10.11
N GLU A 43 -0.72 12.18 11.33
CA GLU A 43 -0.41 10.86 11.86
C GLU A 43 -1.12 9.74 11.09
N SER A 44 -2.41 9.90 10.78
CA SER A 44 -3.17 8.95 9.96
C SER A 44 -2.62 8.83 8.52
N ARG A 45 -2.16 9.94 7.94
CA ARG A 45 -1.48 9.93 6.64
C ARG A 45 -0.16 9.17 6.70
N LEU A 46 0.65 9.39 7.73
CA LEU A 46 1.93 8.70 7.91
C LEU A 46 1.73 7.20 8.08
N TRP A 47 0.83 6.79 8.99
CA TRP A 47 0.49 5.38 9.19
C TRP A 47 -0.04 4.72 7.93
N TRP A 48 -0.95 5.38 7.21
CA TRP A 48 -1.46 4.87 5.93
C TRP A 48 -0.35 4.66 4.90
N THR A 49 0.57 5.63 4.83
CA THR A 49 1.70 5.62 3.90
C THR A 49 2.67 4.50 4.22
N LEU A 50 2.99 4.29 5.51
CA LEU A 50 3.81 3.18 5.97
C LEU A 50 3.15 1.83 5.67
N GLN A 51 1.86 1.67 5.99
CA GLN A 51 1.12 0.45 5.70
C GLN A 51 1.16 0.11 4.21
N CYS A 52 0.93 1.10 3.35
CA CYS A 52 1.02 0.94 1.91
C CYS A 52 2.42 0.56 1.44
N ALA A 53 3.47 1.20 1.99
CA ALA A 53 4.86 0.89 1.67
C ALA A 53 5.25 -0.56 2.03
N PHE A 54 4.72 -1.11 3.12
CA PHE A 54 4.95 -2.50 3.52
C PHE A 54 4.02 -3.52 2.86
N LEU A 55 2.84 -3.12 2.38
CA LEU A 55 1.86 -4.01 1.76
C LEU A 55 2.13 -4.25 0.27
N TRP A 56 2.58 -3.22 -0.46
CA TRP A 56 2.93 -3.31 -1.88
C TRP A 56 3.89 -4.46 -2.26
N PRO A 57 4.97 -4.76 -1.52
CA PRO A 57 5.91 -5.84 -1.87
C PRO A 57 5.29 -7.21 -1.64
N VAL A 58 4.44 -7.36 -0.62
CA VAL A 58 3.69 -8.58 -0.34
C VAL A 58 2.72 -8.87 -1.47
N LEU A 59 1.98 -7.85 -1.93
CA LEU A 59 1.07 -7.97 -3.07
C LEU A 59 1.82 -8.29 -4.36
N LEU A 60 2.97 -7.65 -4.59
CA LEU A 60 3.79 -7.88 -5.77
C LEU A 60 4.38 -9.30 -5.77
N GLY A 61 4.87 -9.77 -4.62
CA GLY A 61 5.32 -11.15 -4.43
C GLY A 61 4.21 -12.17 -4.67
N ALA A 62 3.03 -11.96 -4.08
CA ALA A 62 1.87 -12.83 -4.25
C ALA A 62 1.37 -12.86 -5.71
N GLY A 63 1.36 -11.70 -6.38
CA GLY A 63 0.98 -11.56 -7.78
C GLY A 63 1.96 -12.27 -8.72
N LEU A 64 3.27 -12.07 -8.53
CA LEU A 64 4.31 -12.77 -9.28
C LEU A 64 4.25 -14.29 -9.07
N TYR A 65 4.04 -14.73 -7.84
CA TYR A 65 3.88 -16.15 -7.53
C TYR A 65 2.68 -16.75 -8.29
N THR A 66 1.52 -16.08 -8.23
CA THR A 66 0.32 -16.52 -8.94
C THR A 66 0.53 -16.55 -10.47
N LEU A 67 1.21 -15.54 -11.02
CA LEU A 67 1.56 -15.50 -12.44
C LEU A 67 2.51 -16.64 -12.83
N ALA A 68 3.50 -16.94 -11.99
CA ALA A 68 4.44 -18.03 -12.22
C ALA A 68 3.72 -19.39 -12.21
N VAL A 69 2.87 -19.64 -11.21
CA VAL A 69 2.06 -20.87 -11.13
C VAL A 69 1.14 -21.00 -12.35
N ARG A 70 0.42 -19.94 -12.73
CA ARG A 70 -0.44 -19.95 -13.92
C ARG A 70 0.35 -20.19 -15.20
N ARG A 71 1.54 -19.62 -15.35
CA ARG A 71 2.41 -19.85 -16.52
C ARG A 71 2.91 -21.29 -16.58
N CYS A 72 3.28 -21.90 -15.45
CA CYS A 72 3.65 -23.32 -15.38
C CYS A 72 2.47 -24.24 -15.71
N SER A 73 1.26 -23.91 -15.22
CA SER A 73 0.04 -24.65 -15.54
C SER A 73 -0.36 -24.58 -17.01
N ARG A 74 -0.01 -23.49 -17.72
CA ARG A 74 -0.33 -23.30 -19.15
C ARG A 74 0.69 -23.93 -20.11
N ARG A 75 1.81 -24.45 -19.58
CA ARG A 75 2.89 -25.10 -20.34
C ARG A 75 2.89 -26.64 -20.23
N ARG A 76 2.03 -27.21 -19.40
CA ARG A 76 1.66 -28.64 -19.43
C ARG A 76 0.42 -28.80 -20.28
#